data_AF-A0A2T2WQ68-F1
#
_entry.id   AF-A0A2T2WQ68-F1
#
_cell.length_a   1.000
_cell.length_b   1.000
_cell.length_c   1.000
_cell.angle_alpha   90.00
_cell.angle_beta   90.00
_cell.angle_gamma   90.00
#
_symmetry.space_group_name_H-M   'P 1'
#
loop_
_entity.id
_entity.type
_entity.pdbx_description
1 polymer ?
#
loop_
_entity_poly.entity_id
_entity_poly.type
_entity_poly.pdbx_seq_one_letter_code
_entity_poly.pdbx_strand_id
1 'polypeptide(L)'
;MPARFLAWGLITQNPQMYRDKIVATVVARSRPHDLWKFYEQAGYSVAHVDDVLCIPLTLREVCASQMRQHYRWCITAEMGVSTLSGPLAPVIGIPLLTGILLRWSIDMGWIYGLDMARRSNQKWVATQVIRHMNQVIWEGQRPLRPWSWHRGVSIAGHFLLMGWGQELTWADKVMAKIRSELRTRVRG
;
A
#
# COMPACT_ATOMS: atom_id res chain seq x y z
N MET A 1 -5.49 32.83 -11.18
CA MET A 1 -5.90 31.43 -11.44
C MET A 1 -5.12 30.51 -10.52
N PRO A 2 -5.73 29.70 -9.65
CA PRO A 2 -5.02 29.05 -8.56
C PRO A 2 -4.31 27.78 -9.06
N ALA A 3 -3.05 27.62 -8.65
CA ALA A 3 -2.13 26.51 -9.00
C ALA A 3 -2.68 25.09 -8.78
N ARG A 4 -3.80 24.94 -8.06
CA ARG A 4 -4.50 23.66 -7.83
C ARG A 4 -5.12 23.05 -9.10
N PHE A 5 -5.49 23.85 -10.11
CA PHE A 5 -6.06 23.33 -11.36
C PHE A 5 -5.00 22.76 -12.33
N LEU A 6 -3.77 23.27 -12.30
CA LEU A 6 -2.68 22.79 -13.14
C LEU A 6 -2.18 21.39 -12.73
N ALA A 7 -2.18 21.09 -11.42
CA ALA A 7 -1.80 19.77 -10.93
C ALA A 7 -2.79 18.67 -11.37
N TRP A 8 -4.09 18.97 -11.39
CA TRP A 8 -5.13 18.05 -11.85
C TRP A 8 -5.02 17.74 -13.35
N GLY A 9 -4.72 18.75 -14.19
CA GLY A 9 -4.50 18.55 -15.63
C GLY A 9 -3.25 17.73 -15.96
N LEU A 10 -2.19 17.83 -15.15
CA LEU A 10 -0.99 17.01 -15.29
C LEU A 10 -1.19 15.55 -14.84
N ILE A 11 -2.04 15.32 -13.83
CA ILE A 11 -2.39 13.97 -13.34
C ILE A 11 -3.20 13.19 -14.39
N THR A 12 -4.10 13.86 -15.11
CA THR A 12 -4.91 13.20 -16.16
C THR A 12 -4.14 12.97 -17.45
N GLN A 13 -3.15 13.82 -17.78
CA GLN A 13 -2.34 13.69 -18.99
C GLN A 13 -1.25 12.61 -18.89
N ASN A 14 -0.68 12.36 -17.71
CA ASN A 14 0.32 11.29 -17.54
C ASN A 14 0.26 10.64 -16.14
N PRO A 15 -0.76 9.79 -15.89
CA PRO A 15 -0.97 9.16 -14.58
C PRO A 15 0.20 8.25 -14.17
N GLN A 16 0.93 7.69 -15.13
CA GLN A 16 2.10 6.85 -14.86
C GLN A 16 3.28 7.67 -14.30
N MET A 17 3.57 8.83 -14.88
CA MET A 17 4.64 9.72 -14.41
C MET A 17 4.37 10.24 -12.98
N TYR A 18 3.11 10.57 -12.69
CA TYR A 18 2.72 11.02 -11.35
C TYR A 18 2.84 9.91 -10.31
N ARG A 19 2.39 8.70 -10.64
CA ARG A 19 2.58 7.51 -9.80
C ARG A 19 4.05 7.27 -9.51
N ASP A 20 4.89 7.25 -10.55
CA ASP A 20 6.33 7.00 -10.41
C ASP A 20 7.01 8.05 -9.53
N LYS A 21 6.59 9.32 -9.62
CA LYS A 21 7.09 10.39 -8.75
C LYS A 21 6.67 10.22 -7.29
N ILE A 22 5.42 9.83 -7.03
CA ILE A 22 4.96 9.52 -5.66
C ILE A 22 5.77 8.37 -5.10
N VAL A 23 5.90 7.27 -5.85
CA VAL A 23 6.64 6.09 -5.40
C VAL A 23 8.08 6.44 -5.08
N ALA A 24 8.77 7.16 -5.97
CA ALA A 24 10.14 7.62 -5.73
C ALA A 24 10.24 8.51 -4.48
N THR A 25 9.27 9.40 -4.26
CA THR A 25 9.21 10.26 -3.06
C THR A 25 9.00 9.43 -1.78
N VAL A 26 8.14 8.41 -1.84
CA VAL A 26 7.86 7.52 -0.71
C VAL A 26 9.08 6.67 -0.37
N VAL A 27 9.79 6.15 -1.38
CA VAL A 27 11.06 5.43 -1.20
C VAL A 27 12.14 6.34 -0.63
N ALA A 28 12.30 7.56 -1.16
CA ALA A 28 13.30 8.51 -0.65
C ALA A 28 13.06 8.91 0.82
N ARG A 29 11.80 8.82 1.28
CA ARG A 29 11.44 9.03 2.68
C ARG A 29 11.42 7.74 3.51
N SER A 30 11.58 6.57 2.90
CA SER A 30 11.70 5.30 3.62
C SER A 30 13.09 5.26 4.26
N ARG A 31 13.16 4.77 5.49
CA ARG A 31 14.41 4.67 6.25
C ARG A 31 14.70 3.20 6.48
N PRO A 32 15.30 2.48 5.50
CA PRO A 32 15.51 1.04 5.60
C PRO A 32 16.38 0.67 6.80
N HIS A 33 17.36 1.51 7.15
CA HIS A 33 18.20 1.33 8.34
C HIS A 33 17.40 1.27 9.65
N ASP A 34 16.31 2.05 9.77
CA ASP A 34 15.46 1.99 10.97
C ASP A 34 14.69 0.66 11.06
N LEU A 35 14.37 0.06 9.90
CA LEU A 35 13.77 -1.28 9.85
C LEU A 35 14.80 -2.36 10.18
N TRP A 36 16.04 -2.21 9.71
CA TRP A 36 17.11 -3.18 9.91
C TRP A 36 17.66 -3.20 11.33
N LYS A 37 17.51 -2.11 12.10
CA LYS A 37 17.80 -2.11 13.55
C LYS A 37 17.11 -3.25 14.29
N PHE A 38 15.92 -3.66 13.85
CA PHE A 38 15.23 -4.82 14.42
C PHE A 38 16.07 -6.11 14.29
N TYR A 39 16.73 -6.29 13.15
CA TYR A 39 17.61 -7.43 12.90
C TYR A 39 18.93 -7.32 13.67
N GLU A 40 19.49 -6.12 13.74
CA GLU A 40 20.72 -5.86 14.52
C GLU A 40 20.50 -6.15 16.00
N GLN A 41 19.35 -5.75 16.55
CA GLN A 41 18.96 -6.07 17.93
C GLN A 41 18.80 -7.58 18.18
N ALA A 42 18.49 -8.35 17.13
CA ALA A 42 18.44 -9.80 17.18
C ALA A 42 19.79 -10.48 16.87
N GLY A 43 20.86 -9.71 16.69
CA GLY A 43 22.23 -10.20 16.45
C GLY A 43 22.63 -10.34 14.98
N TYR A 44 21.83 -9.87 14.03
CA TYR A 44 22.13 -9.91 12.59
C TYR A 44 22.58 -8.54 12.09
N SER A 45 23.83 -8.43 11.67
CA SER A 45 24.32 -7.20 11.03
C SER A 45 23.79 -7.09 9.60
N VAL A 46 23.27 -5.92 9.23
CA VAL A 46 22.72 -5.65 7.89
C VAL A 46 23.35 -4.36 7.38
N ALA A 47 24.34 -4.49 6.48
CA ALA A 47 24.97 -3.34 5.82
C ALA A 47 24.30 -3.06 4.47
N HIS A 48 23.84 -4.12 3.80
CA HIS A 48 23.22 -4.09 2.49
C HIS A 48 21.88 -4.83 2.48
N VAL A 49 21.03 -4.49 1.50
CA VAL A 49 19.72 -5.15 1.35
C VAL A 49 19.85 -6.65 1.08
N ASP A 50 20.95 -7.07 0.45
CA ASP A 50 21.22 -8.48 0.16
C ASP A 50 21.52 -9.28 1.45
N ASP A 51 22.04 -8.64 2.51
CA ASP A 51 22.28 -9.29 3.80
C ASP A 51 20.96 -9.73 4.46
N VAL A 52 19.87 -9.00 4.17
CA VAL A 52 18.52 -9.36 4.63
C VAL A 52 18.14 -10.73 4.10
N LEU A 53 18.64 -11.16 2.93
CA LEU A 53 18.38 -12.48 2.35
C LEU A 53 19.00 -13.63 3.15
N CYS A 54 19.98 -13.36 4.00
CA CYS A 54 20.59 -14.36 4.90
C CYS A 54 19.81 -14.51 6.22
N ILE A 55 18.92 -13.56 6.54
CA ILE A 55 18.17 -13.56 7.81
C ILE A 55 17.08 -14.64 7.78
N PRO A 56 16.87 -15.42 8.85
CA PRO A 56 15.79 -16.40 8.90
C PRO A 56 14.43 -15.79 8.53
N LEU A 57 13.66 -16.49 7.70
CA LEU A 57 12.34 -16.02 7.26
C LEU A 57 11.46 -15.69 8.47
N THR A 58 11.48 -16.52 9.51
CA THR A 58 10.73 -16.30 10.76
C THR A 58 10.96 -14.92 11.34
N LEU A 59 12.21 -14.45 11.40
CA LEU A 59 12.55 -13.14 11.93
C LEU A 59 12.06 -12.01 11.02
N ARG A 60 12.13 -12.19 9.70
CA ARG A 60 11.55 -11.24 8.73
C ARG A 60 10.02 -11.16 8.88
N GLU A 61 9.36 -12.29 9.10
CA GLU A 61 7.91 -12.35 9.34
C GLU A 61 7.49 -11.67 10.64
N VAL A 62 8.31 -11.76 11.69
CA VAL A 62 8.07 -11.04 12.96
C VAL A 62 8.18 -9.54 12.74
N CYS A 63 9.25 -9.08 12.08
CA CYS A 63 9.44 -7.66 11.74
C CYS A 63 8.24 -7.12 10.92
N ALA A 64 7.84 -7.86 9.88
CA ALA A 64 6.67 -7.55 9.06
C ALA A 64 5.36 -7.46 9.89
N SER A 65 5.21 -8.33 10.89
CA SER A 65 4.03 -8.37 11.75
C SER A 65 4.00 -7.21 12.76
N GLN A 66 5.15 -6.77 13.28
CA GLN A 66 5.23 -5.56 14.10
C GLN A 66 4.87 -4.31 13.27
N MET A 67 5.36 -4.23 12.03
CA MET A 67 5.00 -3.14 11.12
C MET A 67 3.50 -3.11 10.78
N ARG A 68 2.84 -4.27 10.71
CA ARG A 68 1.38 -4.32 10.53
C ARG A 68 0.65 -3.52 11.60
N GLN A 69 1.08 -3.58 12.85
CA GLN A 69 0.43 -2.83 13.92
C GLN A 69 0.59 -1.32 13.72
N HIS A 70 1.79 -0.85 13.36
CA HIS A 70 2.03 0.56 13.04
C HIS A 70 1.13 1.06 11.90
N TYR A 71 1.04 0.32 10.80
CA TYR A 71 0.21 0.73 9.67
C TYR A 71 -1.28 0.65 9.95
N ARG A 72 -1.74 -0.31 10.76
CA ARG A 72 -3.14 -0.32 11.23
C ARG A 72 -3.46 0.94 12.02
N TRP A 73 -2.55 1.43 12.85
CA TRP A 73 -2.72 2.72 13.53
C TRP A 73 -2.84 3.88 12.53
N CYS A 74 -1.98 3.93 11.51
CA CYS A 74 -2.08 4.95 10.47
C CYS A 74 -3.41 4.89 9.71
N ILE A 75 -3.91 3.69 9.39
CA ILE A 75 -5.20 3.49 8.73
C ILE A 75 -6.33 3.93 9.66
N THR A 76 -6.31 3.56 10.94
CA THR A 76 -7.32 4.02 11.90
C THR A 76 -7.33 5.55 12.04
N ALA A 77 -6.17 6.19 12.02
CA ALA A 77 -6.08 7.65 12.03
C ALA A 77 -6.68 8.25 10.74
N GLU A 78 -6.38 7.66 9.58
CA GLU A 78 -6.96 8.04 8.29
C GLU A 78 -8.48 7.85 8.27
N MET A 79 -8.99 6.75 8.81
CA MET A 79 -10.42 6.51 8.98
C MET A 79 -11.09 7.61 9.81
N GLY A 80 -10.45 8.08 10.88
CA GLY A 80 -10.95 9.21 11.67
C GLY A 80 -11.09 10.49 10.83
N VAL A 81 -10.11 10.78 9.97
CA VAL A 81 -10.16 11.91 9.03
C VAL A 81 -11.24 11.72 7.97
N SER A 82 -11.36 10.50 7.43
CA SER A 82 -12.35 10.16 6.42
C SER A 82 -13.78 10.27 6.95
N THR A 83 -14.05 9.84 8.19
CA THR A 83 -15.35 10.03 8.86
C THR A 83 -15.72 11.51 8.99
N LEU A 84 -14.75 12.39 9.27
CA LEU A 84 -14.98 13.84 9.36
C LEU A 84 -15.27 14.50 8.00
N SER A 85 -14.88 13.84 6.89
CA SER A 85 -15.08 14.37 5.53
C SER A 85 -16.47 14.05 4.93
N GLY A 86 -17.29 13.25 5.62
CA GLY A 86 -18.68 12.99 5.26
C GLY A 86 -18.83 12.36 3.86
N PRO A 87 -19.70 12.88 2.97
CA PRO A 87 -19.94 12.30 1.64
C PRO A 87 -18.72 12.25 0.72
N LEU A 88 -17.66 13.01 1.04
CA LEU A 88 -16.40 13.02 0.27
C LEU A 88 -15.39 11.96 0.73
N ALA A 89 -15.71 11.18 1.77
CA ALA A 89 -14.84 10.14 2.32
C ALA A 89 -14.27 9.18 1.28
N PRO A 90 -15.02 8.71 0.26
CA PRO A 90 -14.44 7.85 -0.77
C PRO A 90 -13.37 8.53 -1.64
N VAL A 91 -13.55 9.81 -1.93
CA VAL A 91 -12.67 10.57 -2.84
C VAL A 91 -11.36 10.91 -2.15
N ILE A 92 -11.38 11.10 -0.84
CA ILE A 92 -10.20 11.46 -0.03
C ILE A 92 -9.55 10.21 0.57
N GLY A 93 -10.36 9.30 1.10
CA GLY A 93 -9.90 8.11 1.83
C GLY A 93 -9.26 7.06 0.95
N ILE A 94 -9.78 6.77 -0.27
CA ILE A 94 -9.14 5.79 -1.16
C ILE A 94 -7.71 6.20 -1.53
N PRO A 95 -7.44 7.45 -1.99
CA PRO A 95 -6.08 7.88 -2.26
C PRO A 95 -5.18 7.83 -1.03
N LEU A 96 -5.66 8.23 0.14
CA LEU A 96 -4.88 8.19 1.38
C LEU A 96 -4.53 6.75 1.78
N LEU A 97 -5.53 5.86 1.83
CA LEU A 97 -5.34 4.44 2.09
C LEU A 97 -4.36 3.81 1.08
N THR A 98 -4.51 4.12 -0.20
CA THR A 98 -3.59 3.64 -1.25
C THR A 98 -2.16 4.14 -0.99
N GLY A 99 -1.98 5.38 -0.56
CA GLY A 99 -0.68 5.93 -0.18
C GLY A 99 -0.07 5.22 1.03
N ILE A 100 -0.87 4.93 2.05
CA ILE A 100 -0.44 4.17 3.24
C ILE A 100 -0.03 2.75 2.84
N LEU A 101 -0.83 2.06 2.02
CA LEU A 101 -0.53 0.71 1.52
C LEU A 101 0.71 0.69 0.64
N LEU A 102 0.94 1.73 -0.15
CA LEU A 102 2.14 1.86 -0.98
C LEU A 102 3.39 1.99 -0.10
N ARG A 103 3.35 2.87 0.91
CA ARG A 103 4.43 3.02 1.89
C ARG A 103 4.69 1.69 2.62
N TRP A 104 3.64 1.03 3.11
CA TRP A 104 3.76 -0.26 3.78
C TRP A 104 4.38 -1.32 2.87
N SER A 105 3.99 -1.37 1.61
CA SER A 105 4.53 -2.33 0.65
C SER A 105 6.00 -2.09 0.32
N ILE A 106 6.44 -0.83 0.29
CA ILE A 106 7.86 -0.47 0.11
C ILE A 106 8.68 -0.93 1.32
N ASP A 107 8.20 -0.66 2.53
CA ASP A 107 8.90 -1.07 3.75
C ASP A 107 8.94 -2.61 3.89
N MET A 108 7.85 -3.30 3.50
CA MET A 108 7.84 -4.76 3.38
C MET A 108 8.87 -5.23 2.35
N GLY A 109 9.01 -4.52 1.23
CA GLY A 109 10.06 -4.76 0.25
C GLY A 109 11.46 -4.80 0.88
N TRP A 110 11.81 -3.78 1.66
CA TRP A 110 13.08 -3.72 2.39
C TRP A 110 13.26 -4.85 3.41
N ILE A 111 12.20 -5.20 4.14
CA ILE A 111 12.18 -6.32 5.11
C ILE A 111 12.40 -7.68 4.46
N TYR A 112 11.88 -7.87 3.25
CA TYR A 112 12.05 -9.13 2.54
C TYR A 112 13.38 -9.20 1.77
N GLY A 113 14.16 -8.11 1.73
CA GLY A 113 15.42 -8.03 0.97
C GLY A 113 15.22 -7.69 -0.50
N LEU A 114 14.07 -7.12 -0.87
CA LEU A 114 13.85 -6.60 -2.22
C LEU A 114 14.36 -5.16 -2.29
N ASP A 115 15.39 -4.93 -3.12
CA ASP A 115 15.99 -3.61 -3.32
C ASP A 115 14.97 -2.61 -3.91
N MET A 116 14.40 -1.75 -3.05
CA MET A 116 13.47 -0.71 -3.47
C MET A 116 14.17 0.52 -4.03
N ALA A 117 15.52 0.60 -4.06
CA ALA A 117 16.21 1.67 -4.78
C ALA A 117 16.04 1.50 -6.31
N ARG A 118 15.85 0.26 -6.77
CA ARG A 118 15.60 -0.06 -8.18
C ARG A 118 14.20 0.38 -8.62
N ARG A 119 14.16 1.22 -9.66
CA ARG A 119 12.89 1.69 -10.27
C ARG A 119 11.99 0.55 -10.77
N SER A 120 12.55 -0.57 -11.20
CA SER A 120 11.76 -1.74 -11.64
C SER A 120 10.95 -2.34 -10.49
N ASN A 121 11.56 -2.48 -9.31
CA ASN A 121 10.91 -2.99 -8.10
C ASN A 121 9.88 -2.00 -7.57
N GLN A 122 10.19 -0.71 -7.58
CA GLN A 122 9.25 0.37 -7.25
C GLN A 122 7.99 0.32 -8.11
N LYS A 123 8.16 0.25 -9.44
CA LYS A 123 7.04 0.15 -10.39
C LYS A 123 6.23 -1.10 -10.19
N TRP A 124 6.89 -2.22 -9.93
CA TRP A 124 6.22 -3.49 -9.66
C TRP A 124 5.35 -3.39 -8.39
N VAL A 125 5.92 -2.95 -7.25
CA VAL A 125 5.17 -2.78 -5.99
C VAL A 125 3.98 -1.85 -6.17
N ALA A 126 4.18 -0.69 -6.80
CA ALA A 126 3.10 0.27 -7.03
C ALA A 126 1.98 -0.32 -7.91
N THR A 127 2.35 -1.12 -8.90
CA THR A 127 1.38 -1.81 -9.76
C THR A 127 0.61 -2.87 -8.98
N GLN A 128 1.27 -3.63 -8.09
CA GLN A 128 0.59 -4.62 -7.26
C GLN A 128 -0.37 -4.00 -6.24
N VAL A 129 0.05 -2.93 -5.57
CA VAL A 129 -0.81 -2.19 -4.64
C VAL A 129 -2.07 -1.72 -5.35
N ILE A 130 -1.94 -1.04 -6.49
CA ILE A 130 -3.09 -0.55 -7.25
C ILE A 130 -3.96 -1.70 -7.75
N ARG A 131 -3.35 -2.76 -8.28
CA ARG A 131 -4.08 -3.93 -8.79
C ARG A 131 -4.91 -4.59 -7.70
N HIS A 132 -4.32 -4.88 -6.55
CA HIS A 132 -5.01 -5.55 -5.46
C HIS A 132 -6.00 -4.64 -4.76
N MET A 133 -5.69 -3.34 -4.63
CA MET A 133 -6.63 -2.36 -4.10
C MET A 133 -7.88 -2.28 -4.98
N ASN A 134 -7.71 -2.19 -6.30
CA ASN A 134 -8.84 -2.26 -7.25
C ASN A 134 -9.58 -3.60 -7.14
N GLN A 135 -8.88 -4.73 -7.06
CA GLN A 135 -9.54 -6.03 -6.89
C GLN A 135 -10.36 -6.12 -5.61
N VAL A 136 -9.94 -5.48 -4.52
CA VAL A 136 -10.58 -5.55 -3.21
C VAL A 136 -11.74 -4.56 -3.10
N ILE A 137 -11.61 -3.36 -3.69
CA ILE A 137 -12.71 -2.39 -3.82
C ILE A 137 -13.80 -2.95 -4.74
N TRP A 138 -13.39 -3.62 -5.83
CA TRP A 138 -14.30 -4.17 -6.84
C TRP A 138 -14.51 -5.69 -6.70
N GLU A 139 -14.19 -6.27 -5.52
CA GLU A 139 -14.22 -7.71 -5.28
C GLU A 139 -15.66 -8.22 -5.49
N GLY A 140 -15.86 -9.05 -6.52
CA GLY A 140 -17.18 -9.53 -6.97
C GLY A 140 -17.63 -9.04 -8.35
N GLN A 141 -16.90 -8.13 -8.99
CA GLN A 141 -17.26 -7.63 -10.32
C GLN A 141 -16.48 -8.35 -11.44
N ARG A 142 -17.10 -9.39 -12.02
CA ARG A 142 -16.70 -9.86 -13.36
C ARG A 142 -17.00 -8.74 -14.38
N PRO A 143 -16.09 -8.44 -15.33
CA PRO A 143 -16.23 -7.32 -16.27
C PRO A 143 -17.39 -7.47 -17.28
N LEU A 144 -18.17 -8.56 -17.23
CA LEU A 144 -19.14 -8.94 -18.25
C LEU A 144 -20.61 -8.91 -17.79
N ARG A 145 -20.94 -8.45 -16.58
CA ARG A 145 -22.35 -8.37 -16.13
C ARG A 145 -22.94 -6.95 -16.32
N PRO A 146 -24.15 -6.81 -16.89
CA PRO A 146 -24.82 -5.52 -17.04
C PRO A 146 -25.08 -4.85 -15.68
N TRP A 147 -25.16 -3.52 -15.69
CA TRP A 147 -25.42 -2.69 -14.51
C TRP A 147 -26.76 -3.09 -13.87
N SER A 148 -26.74 -3.53 -12.60
CA SER A 148 -27.94 -3.87 -11.84
C SER A 148 -28.09 -2.95 -10.63
N TRP A 149 -29.33 -2.70 -10.19
CA TRP A 149 -29.62 -1.87 -9.01
C TRP A 149 -28.90 -2.38 -7.74
N HIS A 150 -28.82 -3.70 -7.57
CA HIS A 150 -28.04 -4.34 -6.50
C HIS A 150 -26.55 -4.00 -6.53
N ARG A 151 -25.98 -3.69 -7.72
CA ARG A 151 -24.60 -3.22 -7.89
C ARG A 151 -24.43 -1.83 -7.29
N GLY A 152 -25.35 -0.91 -7.57
CA GLY A 152 -25.34 0.44 -7.03
C GLY A 152 -25.48 0.45 -5.50
N VAL A 153 -26.38 -0.38 -4.95
CA VAL A 153 -26.57 -0.50 -3.50
C VAL A 153 -25.38 -1.16 -2.80
N SER A 154 -24.77 -2.19 -3.38
CA SER A 154 -23.58 -2.84 -2.81
C SER A 154 -22.37 -1.89 -2.81
N ILE A 155 -22.19 -1.12 -3.88
CA ILE A 155 -21.13 -0.11 -3.98
C ILE A 155 -21.37 1.01 -2.95
N ALA A 156 -22.59 1.54 -2.88
CA ALA A 156 -22.96 2.56 -1.90
C ALA A 156 -22.79 2.05 -0.46
N GLY A 157 -23.12 0.77 -0.21
CA GLY A 157 -22.92 0.12 1.10
C GLY A 157 -21.45 -0.01 1.48
N HIS A 158 -20.58 -0.44 0.56
CA HIS A 158 -19.13 -0.49 0.81
C HIS A 158 -18.53 0.90 1.04
N PHE A 159 -19.05 1.93 0.37
CA PHE A 159 -18.62 3.31 0.58
C PHE A 159 -19.21 3.95 1.84
N LEU A 160 -20.41 3.55 2.27
CA LEU A 160 -21.02 3.97 3.54
C LEU A 160 -20.28 3.38 4.75
N LEU A 161 -19.66 2.21 4.59
CA LEU A 161 -18.85 1.56 5.62
C LEU A 161 -17.40 2.07 5.66
N MET A 162 -17.01 3.00 4.77
CA MET A 162 -15.77 3.74 4.96
C MET A 162 -15.85 4.60 6.22
N GLY A 163 -14.78 4.60 7.00
CA GLY A 163 -14.70 5.18 8.34
C GLY A 163 -15.06 4.19 9.46
N TRP A 164 -15.57 3.00 9.13
CA TRP A 164 -16.10 2.01 10.09
C TRP A 164 -15.37 0.66 10.07
N GLY A 165 -14.16 0.59 9.49
CA GLY A 165 -13.25 -0.56 9.60
C GLY A 165 -13.10 -1.37 8.32
N GLN A 166 -13.81 -0.99 7.27
CA GLN A 166 -13.68 -1.59 5.95
C GLN A 166 -12.26 -1.38 5.38
N GLU A 167 -11.64 -0.23 5.67
CA GLU A 167 -10.27 0.11 5.26
C GLU A 167 -9.24 -0.87 5.83
N LEU A 168 -9.39 -1.24 7.10
CA LEU A 168 -8.51 -2.22 7.75
C LEU A 168 -8.67 -3.61 7.12
N THR A 169 -9.91 -3.99 6.81
CA THR A 169 -10.20 -5.28 6.17
C THR A 169 -9.61 -5.33 4.76
N TRP A 170 -9.76 -4.24 3.99
CA TRP A 170 -9.19 -4.12 2.67
C TRP A 170 -7.66 -4.12 2.70
N ALA A 171 -7.07 -3.34 3.62
CA ALA A 171 -5.63 -3.29 3.82
C ALA A 171 -5.05 -4.67 4.14
N ASP A 172 -5.67 -5.41 5.06
CA ASP A 172 -5.23 -6.75 5.42
C ASP A 172 -5.27 -7.70 4.21
N LYS A 173 -6.34 -7.66 3.39
CA LYS A 173 -6.45 -8.48 2.16
C LYS A 173 -5.38 -8.12 1.13
N VAL A 174 -5.18 -6.82 0.88
CA VAL A 174 -4.19 -6.33 -0.08
C VAL A 174 -2.79 -6.73 0.36
N MET A 175 -2.45 -6.49 1.62
CA MET A 175 -1.12 -6.78 2.14
C MET A 175 -0.83 -8.27 2.27
N ALA A 176 -1.83 -9.11 2.52
CA ALA A 176 -1.66 -10.55 2.48
C ALA A 176 -1.25 -11.04 1.09
N LYS A 177 -1.88 -10.51 0.02
CA LYS A 177 -1.52 -10.82 -1.37
C LYS A 177 -0.11 -10.32 -1.69
N ILE A 178 0.21 -9.06 -1.37
CA ILE A 178 1.53 -8.47 -1.62
C ILE A 178 2.64 -9.22 -0.87
N ARG A 179 2.42 -9.59 0.40
CA ARG A 179 3.38 -10.38 1.20
C ARG A 179 3.68 -11.73 0.55
N SER A 180 2.65 -12.41 0.05
CA SER A 180 2.82 -13.68 -0.68
C SER A 180 3.65 -13.48 -1.95
N GLU A 181 3.35 -12.46 -2.75
CA GLU A 181 4.07 -12.16 -4.00
C GLU A 181 5.51 -11.67 -3.76
N LEU A 182 5.78 -10.96 -2.65
CA LEU A 182 7.14 -10.58 -2.27
C LEU A 182 7.98 -11.82 -1.93
N ARG A 183 7.42 -12.77 -1.17
CA ARG A 183 8.12 -14.03 -0.83
C ARG A 183 8.48 -14.84 -2.06
N THR A 184 7.58 -14.92 -3.05
CA THR A 184 7.87 -15.67 -4.28
C THR A 184 8.92 -14.96 -5.13
N ARG A 185 8.84 -13.62 -5.22
CA ARG A 185 9.77 -12.81 -6.02
C ARG A 185 11.20 -12.80 -5.49
N VAL A 186 11.38 -12.88 -4.18
CA VAL A 186 12.72 -12.89 -3.55
C VAL A 186 13.39 -14.27 -3.64
N ARG A 187 12.61 -15.35 -3.85
CA ARG A 187 13.12 -16.72 -3.98
C ARG A 187 13.49 -17.12 -5.41
N GLY A 188 13.02 -16.37 -6.41
CA GLY A 188 13.29 -16.61 -7.84
C GLY A 188 14.43 -15.76 -8.33
#